data_AF-A0A1U9MIQ1-F1
#
_entry.id   AF-A0A1U9MIQ1-F1
#
_cell.length_a   1.000
_cell.length_b   1.000
_cell.length_c   1.000
_cell.angle_alpha   90.00
_cell.angle_beta   90.00
_cell.angle_gamma   90.00
#
_symmetry.space_group_name_H-M   'P 1'
#
loop_
_entity.id
_entity.type
_entity.pdbx_description
1 polymer ?
#
loop_
_entity_poly.entity_id
_entity_poly.type
_entity_poly.pdbx_seq_one_letter_code
_entity_poly.pdbx_strand_id
1 'polypeptide(L)'
;MLIQSVLFFILGIAATTLVLILLSPAIWRRALYIARKQIAAEVPLSLTEIEADRDFLRAKQAVELVKRDEKFELLAEKYANEKRKLDHAKEELYRLSHGENGANLSPCQPDAKTKERDGEQQSAASTHNRDEELQNLKNRIGTLEDELSEAQNKLETHKVTKDDIEKFREYIMDVAAQFTAKIANSEGASSPIPDLVKKARGKKSLAARIKGNLKEKTTRSGGASRRKKSATPKAAKEPKQS
;
A
#
# COMPACT_ATOMS: atom_id res chain seq x y z
N MET A 1 -2.90 64.51 -0.83
CA MET A 1 -3.95 63.46 -0.65
C MET A 1 -3.38 62.05 -0.76
N LEU A 2 -2.67 61.68 -1.83
CA LEU A 2 -2.13 60.31 -2.00
C LEU A 2 -1.12 59.87 -0.91
N ILE A 3 -0.21 60.75 -0.49
CA ILE A 3 0.83 60.39 0.50
C ILE A 3 0.24 60.04 1.88
N GLN A 4 -0.84 60.72 2.27
CA GLN A 4 -1.54 60.48 3.54
C GLN A 4 -2.20 59.09 3.52
N SER A 5 -2.86 58.73 2.42
CA SER A 5 -3.47 57.40 2.24
C SER A 5 -2.43 56.29 2.27
N VAL A 6 -1.27 56.49 1.62
CA VAL A 6 -0.16 55.52 1.63
C VAL A 6 0.41 55.33 3.03
N LEU A 7 0.57 56.41 3.82
CA LEU A 7 1.10 56.32 5.18
C LEU A 7 0.17 55.53 6.11
N PHE A 8 -1.15 55.78 6.05
CA PHE A 8 -2.13 55.01 6.82
C PHE A 8 -2.18 53.53 6.40
N PHE A 9 -1.99 53.25 5.11
CA PHE A 9 -1.96 51.87 4.60
C PHE A 9 -0.77 51.08 5.17
N ILE A 10 0.43 51.65 5.13
CA ILE A 10 1.64 51.02 5.69
C ILE A 10 1.49 50.83 7.21
N LEU A 11 0.97 51.85 7.90
CA LEU A 11 0.75 51.79 9.35
C LEU A 11 -0.27 50.69 9.72
N GLY A 12 -1.32 50.51 8.90
CA GLY A 12 -2.31 49.46 9.08
C GLY A 12 -1.74 48.04 8.91
N ILE A 13 -0.92 47.82 7.89
CA ILE A 13 -0.24 46.53 7.68
C ILE A 13 0.75 46.25 8.80
N ALA A 14 1.54 47.25 9.22
CA ALA A 14 2.48 47.10 10.33
C ALA A 14 1.75 46.75 11.64
N ALA A 15 0.65 47.45 11.95
CA ALA A 15 -0.15 47.22 13.15
C ALA A 15 -0.81 45.82 13.16
N THR A 16 -1.42 45.40 12.04
CA THR A 16 -2.06 44.08 11.95
C THR A 16 -1.06 42.93 12.02
N THR A 17 0.09 43.07 11.36
CA THR A 17 1.17 42.07 11.40
C THR A 17 1.73 41.91 12.82
N LEU A 18 1.92 43.04 13.53
CA LEU A 18 2.38 43.04 14.92
C LEU A 18 1.38 42.32 15.83
N VAL A 19 0.08 42.58 15.68
CA VAL A 19 -0.98 41.89 16.44
C VAL A 19 -1.01 40.38 16.11
N LEU A 20 -0.89 40.00 14.83
CA LEU A 20 -0.84 38.59 14.42
C LEU A 20 0.33 37.83 15.06
N ILE A 21 1.53 38.42 15.04
CA ILE A 21 2.72 37.83 15.67
C ILE A 21 2.52 37.67 17.18
N LEU A 22 1.89 38.66 17.83
CA LEU A 22 1.66 38.62 19.27
C LEU A 22 0.61 37.57 19.66
N LEU A 23 -0.43 37.40 18.85
CA LEU A 23 -1.51 36.44 19.12
C LEU A 23 -1.19 35.01 18.68
N SER A 24 -0.34 34.83 17.66
CA SER A 24 0.06 33.53 17.13
C SER A 24 0.46 32.50 18.21
N PRO A 25 1.41 32.79 19.12
CA PRO A 25 1.80 31.82 20.14
C PRO A 25 0.70 31.54 21.16
N ALA A 26 -0.18 32.51 21.43
CA ALA A 26 -1.29 32.34 22.38
C ALA A 26 -2.37 31.39 21.83
N ILE A 27 -2.70 31.54 20.55
CA ILE A 27 -3.67 30.68 19.85
C ILE A 27 -3.09 29.27 19.70
N TRP A 28 -1.81 29.16 19.36
CA TRP A 28 -1.11 27.87 19.22
C TRP A 28 -1.07 27.08 20.53
N ARG A 29 -0.77 27.75 21.66
CA ARG A 29 -0.79 27.12 22.99
C ARG A 29 -2.17 26.57 23.34
N ARG A 30 -3.24 27.31 23.02
CA ARG A 30 -4.63 26.89 23.30
C ARG A 30 -5.07 25.73 22.41
N ALA A 31 -4.70 25.75 21.13
CA ALA A 31 -4.95 24.66 20.20
C ALA A 31 -4.25 23.37 20.63
N LEU A 32 -2.96 23.45 21.01
CA LEU A 32 -2.19 22.30 21.50
C LEU A 32 -2.76 21.72 22.79
N TYR A 33 -3.25 22.55 23.71
CA TYR A 33 -3.87 22.07 24.94
C TYR A 33 -5.14 21.23 24.65
N ILE A 34 -5.99 21.71 23.73
CA ILE A 34 -7.20 20.97 23.33
C ILE A 34 -6.81 19.68 22.61
N ALA A 35 -5.85 19.72 21.67
CA ALA A 35 -5.37 18.54 20.97
C ALA A 35 -4.81 17.50 21.94
N ARG A 36 -3.96 17.91 22.90
CA ARG A 36 -3.43 17.03 23.95
C ARG A 36 -4.53 16.43 24.81
N LYS A 37 -5.55 17.21 25.18
CA LYS A 37 -6.69 16.72 25.98
C LYS A 37 -7.54 15.72 25.21
N GLN A 38 -7.71 15.90 23.89
CA GLN A 38 -8.45 14.94 23.06
C GLN A 38 -7.65 13.66 22.83
N ILE A 39 -6.35 13.78 22.51
CA ILE A 39 -5.46 12.63 22.34
C ILE A 39 -5.33 11.83 23.64
N ALA A 40 -5.19 12.50 24.79
CA ALA A 40 -5.12 11.85 26.09
C ALA A 40 -6.44 11.20 26.55
N ALA A 41 -7.59 11.60 25.97
CA ALA A 41 -8.89 11.03 26.28
C ALA A 41 -9.25 9.85 25.35
N GLU A 42 -8.77 9.87 24.11
CA GLU A 42 -8.97 8.77 23.14
C GLU A 42 -7.94 7.66 23.30
N VAL A 43 -6.79 7.95 23.93
CA VAL A 43 -5.68 7.02 24.05
C VAL A 43 -5.22 6.94 25.52
N PRO A 44 -5.73 5.98 26.32
CA PRO A 44 -5.21 5.71 27.66
C PRO A 44 -3.93 4.87 27.54
N LEU A 45 -2.88 5.41 26.91
CA LEU A 45 -1.58 4.72 26.87
C LEU A 45 -0.93 4.83 28.25
N SER A 46 -1.03 3.77 29.04
CA SER A 46 -0.16 3.54 30.19
C SER A 46 1.30 3.55 29.73
N LEU A 47 2.23 4.02 30.58
CA LEU A 47 3.67 4.04 30.27
C LEU A 47 4.19 2.66 29.80
N THR A 48 3.61 1.58 30.34
CA THR A 48 3.91 0.20 29.97
C THR A 48 3.53 -0.15 28.54
N GLU A 49 2.49 0.49 27.99
CA GLU A 49 2.07 0.23 26.61
C GLU A 49 2.90 1.02 25.59
N ILE A 50 3.40 2.20 25.97
CA ILE A 50 4.40 2.94 25.18
C ILE A 50 5.72 2.15 25.11
N GLU A 51 6.10 1.52 26.22
CA GLU A 51 7.27 0.64 26.26
C GLU A 51 7.05 -0.63 25.44
N ALA A 52 5.87 -1.24 25.52
CA ALA A 52 5.51 -2.40 24.70
C ALA A 52 5.54 -2.07 23.20
N ASP A 53 5.03 -0.91 22.80
CA ASP A 53 5.02 -0.49 21.39
C ASP A 53 6.44 -0.22 20.89
N ARG A 54 7.30 0.34 21.74
CA ARG A 54 8.74 0.50 21.44
C ARG A 54 9.43 -0.84 21.23
N ASP A 55 9.18 -1.81 22.10
CA ASP A 55 9.78 -3.14 21.97
C ASP A 55 9.18 -3.93 20.79
N PHE A 56 7.90 -3.72 20.47
CA PHE A 56 7.27 -4.24 19.27
C PHE A 56 7.93 -3.67 17.99
N LEU A 57 8.23 -2.37 17.96
CA LEU A 57 8.96 -1.75 16.84
C LEU A 57 10.36 -2.35 16.68
N ARG A 58 11.08 -2.56 17.79
CA ARG A 58 12.40 -3.24 17.76
C ARG A 58 12.30 -4.66 17.24
N ALA A 59 11.30 -5.42 17.70
CA ALA A 59 11.07 -6.78 17.24
C ALA A 59 10.74 -6.82 15.74
N LYS A 60 9.89 -5.90 15.26
CA LYS A 60 9.55 -5.79 13.84
C LYS A 60 10.78 -5.51 12.98
N GLN A 61 11.63 -4.58 13.41
CA GLN A 61 12.88 -4.27 12.70
C GLN A 61 13.83 -5.47 12.67
N ALA A 62 14.00 -6.17 13.80
CA ALA A 62 14.84 -7.37 13.85
C ALA A 62 14.34 -8.47 12.91
N VAL A 63 13.03 -8.74 12.89
CA VAL A 63 12.42 -9.74 11.99
C VAL A 63 12.57 -9.33 10.53
N GLU A 64 12.40 -8.04 10.22
CA GLU A 64 12.57 -7.54 8.86
C GLU A 64 14.03 -7.68 8.38
N LEU A 65 15.01 -7.38 9.25
CA LEU A 65 16.43 -7.58 8.93
C LEU A 65 16.75 -9.05 8.63
N VAL A 66 16.34 -9.98 9.49
CA VAL A 66 16.58 -11.42 9.26
C VAL A 66 15.96 -11.88 7.93
N LYS A 67 14.73 -11.46 7.62
CA LYS A 67 14.08 -11.78 6.34
C LYS A 67 14.79 -11.16 5.14
N ARG A 68 15.44 -10.00 5.30
CA ARG A 68 16.22 -9.38 4.23
C ARG A 68 17.53 -10.13 4.02
N ASP A 69 18.20 -10.52 5.10
CA ASP A 69 19.45 -11.27 5.04
C ASP A 69 19.26 -12.64 4.37
N GLU A 70 18.18 -13.36 4.72
CA GLU A 70 17.80 -14.62 4.05
C GLU A 70 17.61 -14.42 2.53
N LYS A 71 16.95 -13.33 2.13
CA LYS A 71 16.78 -13.01 0.69
C LYS A 71 18.11 -12.68 0.01
N PHE A 72 19.02 -12.00 0.70
CA PHE A 72 20.36 -11.74 0.16
C PHE A 72 21.16 -13.01 -0.01
N GLU A 73 21.10 -13.94 0.95
CA GLU A 73 21.77 -15.24 0.85
C GLU A 73 21.24 -16.06 -0.33
N LEU A 74 19.92 -16.13 -0.51
CA LEU A 74 19.29 -16.82 -1.65
C LEU A 74 19.72 -16.20 -2.99
N LEU A 75 19.84 -14.87 -3.06
CA LEU A 75 20.30 -14.18 -4.27
C LEU A 75 21.78 -14.42 -4.52
N ALA A 76 22.60 -14.40 -3.47
CA ALA A 76 24.03 -14.67 -3.53
C ALA A 76 24.31 -16.12 -3.97
N GLU A 77 23.53 -17.09 -3.49
CA GLU A 77 23.63 -18.49 -3.91
C GLU A 77 23.28 -18.66 -5.39
N LYS A 78 22.21 -18.02 -5.86
CA LYS A 78 21.84 -18.02 -7.28
C LYS A 78 22.94 -17.42 -8.15
N TYR A 79 23.49 -16.28 -7.75
CA TYR A 79 24.59 -15.63 -8.46
C TYR A 79 25.86 -16.50 -8.49
N ALA A 80 26.20 -17.15 -7.37
CA ALA A 80 27.33 -18.08 -7.32
C ALA A 80 27.12 -19.28 -8.24
N ASN A 81 25.89 -19.82 -8.32
CA ASN A 81 25.57 -20.91 -9.23
C ASN A 81 25.63 -20.50 -10.71
N GLU A 82 25.12 -19.31 -11.04
CA GLU A 82 25.22 -18.77 -12.40
C GLU A 82 26.67 -18.52 -12.80
N LYS A 83 27.48 -17.97 -11.89
CA LYS A 83 28.91 -17.79 -12.10
C LYS A 83 29.64 -19.12 -12.35
N ARG A 84 29.36 -20.16 -11.57
CA ARG A 84 29.94 -21.50 -11.81
C ARG A 84 29.58 -22.05 -13.19
N LYS A 85 28.32 -21.89 -13.62
CA LYS A 85 27.89 -22.31 -14.96
C LYS A 85 28.63 -21.56 -16.05
N LEU A 86 28.84 -20.25 -15.87
CA LEU A 86 29.57 -19.42 -16.81
C LEU A 86 31.06 -19.80 -16.85
N ASP A 87 31.68 -20.09 -15.71
CA ASP A 87 33.06 -20.56 -15.63
C ASP A 87 33.22 -21.93 -16.32
N HIS A 88 32.28 -22.86 -16.13
CA HIS A 88 32.26 -24.14 -16.85
C HIS A 88 32.06 -23.95 -18.36
N ALA A 89 31.11 -23.12 -18.78
CA ALA A 89 30.89 -22.83 -20.20
C ALA A 89 32.10 -22.16 -20.86
N LYS A 90 32.81 -21.29 -20.13
CA LYS A 90 34.09 -20.71 -20.57
C LYS A 90 35.16 -21.77 -20.71
N GLU A 91 35.31 -22.66 -19.74
CA GLU A 91 36.29 -23.74 -19.80
C GLU A 91 36.02 -24.69 -20.98
N GLU A 92 34.77 -25.05 -21.23
CA GLU A 92 34.36 -25.80 -22.41
C GLU A 92 34.72 -25.06 -23.70
N LEU A 93 34.43 -23.77 -23.80
CA LEU A 93 34.79 -22.95 -24.96
C LEU A 93 36.31 -22.90 -25.19
N TYR A 94 37.10 -22.72 -24.12
CA TYR A 94 38.57 -22.79 -24.20
C TYR A 94 39.06 -24.17 -24.64
N ARG A 95 38.42 -25.26 -24.18
CA ARG A 95 38.77 -26.63 -24.56
C ARG A 95 38.42 -26.94 -26.01
N LEU A 96 37.27 -26.49 -26.50
CA LEU A 96 36.91 -26.61 -27.91
C LEU A 96 37.87 -25.78 -28.80
N SER A 97 38.17 -24.54 -28.42
CA SER A 97 39.06 -23.67 -29.20
C SER A 97 40.52 -24.13 -29.24
N HIS A 98 41.01 -24.79 -28.18
CA HIS A 98 42.37 -25.35 -28.14
C HIS A 98 42.43 -26.81 -28.63
N GLY A 99 41.33 -27.56 -28.54
CA GLY A 99 41.23 -28.93 -29.05
C GLY A 99 41.31 -29.01 -30.58
N GLU A 100 40.78 -28.01 -31.29
CA GLU A 100 40.93 -27.92 -32.76
C GLU A 100 42.34 -27.44 -33.19
N ASN A 101 43.12 -26.86 -32.28
CA ASN A 101 44.47 -26.35 -32.56
C ASN A 101 45.61 -27.25 -32.05
N GLY A 102 45.29 -28.40 -31.42
CA GLY A 102 46.25 -29.30 -30.77
C GLY A 102 47.10 -30.18 -31.70
N ALA A 103 47.03 -30.01 -33.02
CA ALA A 103 47.87 -30.77 -33.95
C ALA A 103 49.17 -30.05 -34.35
N ASN A 104 49.44 -28.80 -33.95
CA ASN A 104 50.77 -28.20 -34.19
C ASN A 104 51.20 -27.17 -33.13
N LEU A 105 52.22 -27.59 -32.38
CA LEU A 105 53.40 -26.83 -31.96
C LEU A 105 53.32 -25.84 -30.78
N SER A 106 54.29 -26.05 -29.90
CA SER A 106 54.71 -25.22 -28.76
C SER A 106 55.70 -24.12 -29.23
N PRO A 107 56.38 -23.37 -28.35
CA PRO A 107 56.13 -21.97 -28.04
C PRO A 107 57.24 -21.02 -28.53
N CYS A 108 56.94 -19.76 -28.86
CA CYS A 108 57.84 -18.60 -28.64
C CYS A 108 57.18 -17.29 -29.08
N GLN A 109 57.37 -16.24 -28.28
CA GLN A 109 57.24 -14.85 -28.71
C GLN A 109 58.44 -14.44 -29.59
N PRO A 110 58.57 -13.13 -29.90
CA PRO A 110 57.82 -12.32 -30.86
C PRO A 110 58.69 -12.18 -32.14
N ASP A 111 58.29 -11.40 -33.14
CA ASP A 111 59.18 -10.61 -34.02
C ASP A 111 58.48 -10.16 -35.30
N ALA A 112 59.00 -9.05 -35.78
CA ALA A 112 58.40 -8.13 -36.73
C ALA A 112 58.21 -8.67 -38.16
N LYS A 113 57.18 -8.08 -38.80
CA LYS A 113 57.04 -7.77 -40.22
C LYS A 113 57.32 -8.91 -41.20
N THR A 114 56.24 -9.36 -41.86
CA THR A 114 56.00 -9.17 -43.31
C THR A 114 55.02 -10.25 -43.78
N LYS A 115 53.77 -9.83 -44.04
CA LYS A 115 52.95 -10.20 -45.21
C LYS A 115 51.49 -9.82 -44.95
N GLU A 116 51.16 -8.60 -45.34
CA GLU A 116 49.82 -8.29 -45.83
C GLU A 116 49.57 -9.17 -47.05
N ARG A 117 48.68 -10.16 -46.94
CA ARG A 117 47.78 -10.62 -48.04
C ARG A 117 46.80 -11.73 -47.70
N ASP A 118 46.61 -12.10 -46.43
CA ASP A 118 45.56 -13.05 -46.02
C ASP A 118 44.61 -12.49 -44.93
N GLY A 119 44.72 -11.20 -44.59
CA GLY A 119 44.04 -10.57 -43.44
C GLY A 119 42.60 -10.08 -43.69
N GLU A 120 42.13 -10.02 -44.94
CA GLU A 120 40.78 -9.51 -45.25
C GLU A 120 39.67 -10.56 -45.08
N GLN A 121 39.98 -11.86 -45.20
CA GLN A 121 38.97 -12.92 -45.02
C GLN A 121 38.72 -13.29 -43.55
N GLN A 122 39.74 -13.23 -42.68
CA GLN A 122 39.54 -13.44 -41.23
C GLN A 122 38.89 -12.23 -40.54
N SER A 123 39.12 -11.01 -41.04
CA SER A 123 38.49 -9.80 -40.52
C SER A 123 37.01 -9.71 -40.91
N ALA A 124 36.63 -10.11 -42.13
CA ALA A 124 35.23 -10.14 -42.58
C ALA A 124 34.37 -11.17 -41.81
N ALA A 125 34.93 -12.33 -41.45
CA ALA A 125 34.25 -13.32 -40.60
C ALA A 125 34.11 -12.82 -39.15
N SER A 126 35.09 -12.07 -38.65
CA SER A 126 35.05 -11.47 -37.30
C SER A 126 34.07 -10.29 -37.22
N THR A 127 33.93 -9.51 -38.29
CA THR A 127 32.90 -8.45 -38.38
C THR A 127 31.52 -9.06 -38.52
N HIS A 128 31.36 -10.15 -39.29
CA HIS A 128 30.07 -10.82 -39.42
C HIS A 128 29.56 -11.37 -38.07
N ASN A 129 30.42 -12.01 -37.28
CA ASN A 129 30.07 -12.46 -35.92
C ASN A 129 29.68 -11.29 -35.00
N ARG A 130 30.40 -10.15 -35.08
CA ARG A 130 30.06 -8.94 -34.31
C ARG A 130 28.75 -8.29 -34.76
N ASP A 131 28.47 -8.31 -36.05
CA ASP A 131 27.22 -7.80 -36.61
C ASP A 131 26.04 -8.70 -36.22
N GLU A 132 26.23 -10.01 -36.14
CA GLU A 132 25.25 -10.97 -35.60
C GLU A 132 25.02 -10.76 -34.11
N GLU A 133 26.08 -10.56 -33.32
CA GLU A 133 25.98 -10.22 -31.90
C GLU A 133 25.24 -8.88 -31.69
N LEU A 134 25.54 -7.87 -32.50
CA LEU A 134 24.85 -6.57 -32.48
C LEU A 134 23.37 -6.72 -32.85
N GLN A 135 23.04 -7.53 -33.84
CA GLN A 135 21.64 -7.82 -34.17
C GLN A 135 20.93 -8.56 -33.04
N ASN A 136 21.59 -9.54 -32.41
CA ASN A 136 21.02 -10.28 -31.30
C ASN A 136 20.79 -9.38 -30.06
N LEU A 137 21.77 -8.53 -29.73
CA LEU A 137 21.64 -7.54 -28.66
C LEU A 137 20.54 -6.51 -28.97
N LYS A 138 20.43 -6.07 -30.22
CA LYS A 138 19.37 -5.15 -30.65
C LYS A 138 17.97 -5.78 -30.52
N ASN A 139 17.83 -7.04 -30.93
CA ASN A 139 16.60 -7.80 -30.76
C ASN A 139 16.27 -7.98 -29.28
N ARG A 140 17.28 -8.27 -28.45
CA ARG A 140 17.11 -8.41 -27.00
C ARG A 140 16.68 -7.10 -26.33
N ILE A 141 17.26 -5.98 -26.73
CA ILE A 141 16.84 -4.65 -26.26
C ILE A 141 15.39 -4.39 -26.64
N GLY A 142 15.00 -4.68 -27.89
CA GLY A 142 13.61 -4.55 -28.33
C GLY A 142 12.65 -5.40 -27.49
N THR A 143 12.99 -6.66 -27.23
CA THR A 143 12.15 -7.52 -26.36
C THR A 143 12.05 -7.00 -24.93
N LEU A 144 13.13 -6.44 -24.38
CA LEU A 144 13.13 -5.88 -23.04
C LEU A 144 12.32 -4.57 -22.97
N GLU A 145 12.38 -3.74 -24.02
CA GLU A 145 11.56 -2.53 -24.14
C GLU A 145 10.06 -2.88 -24.24
N ASP A 146 9.71 -3.92 -25.00
CA ASP A 146 8.34 -4.43 -25.10
C ASP A 146 7.83 -4.98 -23.77
N GLU A 147 8.64 -5.79 -23.07
CA GLU A 147 8.31 -6.31 -21.73
C GLU A 147 8.13 -5.18 -20.71
N LEU A 148 8.98 -4.14 -20.78
CA LEU A 148 8.93 -2.99 -19.87
C LEU A 148 7.67 -2.13 -20.15
N SER A 149 7.32 -1.95 -21.42
CA SER A 149 6.08 -1.30 -21.86
C SER A 149 4.84 -2.10 -21.40
N GLU A 150 4.86 -3.42 -21.52
CA GLU A 150 3.77 -4.29 -21.06
C GLU A 150 3.62 -4.24 -19.53
N ALA A 151 4.72 -4.27 -18.78
CA ALA A 151 4.73 -4.13 -17.33
C ALA A 151 4.21 -2.75 -16.88
N GLN A 152 4.60 -1.68 -17.58
CA GLN A 152 4.09 -0.33 -17.32
C GLN A 152 2.58 -0.24 -17.58
N ASN A 153 2.08 -0.80 -18.68
CA ASN A 153 0.66 -0.83 -18.98
C ASN A 153 -0.13 -1.62 -17.93
N LYS A 154 0.38 -2.78 -17.48
CA LYS A 154 -0.22 -3.55 -16.37
C LYS A 154 -0.29 -2.74 -15.07
N LEU A 155 0.75 -1.96 -14.77
CA LEU A 155 0.76 -1.10 -13.58
C LEU A 155 -0.25 0.05 -13.69
N GLU A 156 -0.39 0.66 -14.87
CA GLU A 156 -1.41 1.68 -15.15
C GLU A 156 -2.83 1.10 -15.01
N THR A 157 -3.07 -0.14 -15.44
CA THR A 157 -4.39 -0.80 -15.28
C THR A 157 -4.77 -1.09 -13.82
N HIS A 158 -3.80 -1.14 -12.89
CA HIS A 158 -4.03 -1.40 -11.47
C HIS A 158 -3.81 -0.15 -10.58
N LYS A 159 -3.96 1.05 -11.14
CA LYS A 159 -4.08 2.26 -10.32
C LYS A 159 -5.40 2.20 -9.56
N VAL A 160 -5.30 1.96 -8.25
CA VAL A 160 -6.43 2.10 -7.31
C VAL A 160 -7.05 3.48 -7.54
N THR A 161 -8.22 3.49 -8.16
CA THR A 161 -8.86 4.75 -8.54
C THR A 161 -9.46 5.38 -7.29
N LYS A 162 -9.68 6.70 -7.32
CA LYS A 162 -10.41 7.39 -6.24
C LYS A 162 -11.80 6.78 -6.02
N ASP A 163 -12.41 6.26 -7.09
CA ASP A 163 -13.72 5.62 -7.04
C ASP A 163 -13.66 4.29 -6.29
N ASP A 164 -12.59 3.50 -6.45
CA ASP A 164 -12.42 2.25 -5.71
C ASP A 164 -12.18 2.50 -4.22
N ILE A 165 -11.44 3.57 -3.88
CA ILE A 165 -11.25 4.00 -2.49
C ILE A 165 -12.58 4.44 -1.88
N GLU A 166 -13.40 5.18 -2.62
CA GLU A 166 -14.71 5.63 -2.11
C GLU A 166 -15.68 4.45 -1.93
N LYS A 167 -15.71 3.50 -2.87
CA LYS A 167 -16.49 2.25 -2.73
C LYS A 167 -16.05 1.44 -1.52
N PHE A 168 -14.74 1.32 -1.31
CA PHE A 168 -14.20 0.59 -0.16
C PHE A 168 -14.53 1.29 1.17
N ARG A 169 -14.41 2.62 1.20
CA ARG A 169 -14.80 3.44 2.36
C ARG A 169 -16.28 3.27 2.68
N GLU A 170 -17.14 3.29 1.66
CA GLU A 170 -18.58 3.04 1.77
C GLU A 170 -18.88 1.65 2.35
N TYR A 171 -18.20 0.62 1.86
CA TYR A 171 -18.32 -0.75 2.37
C TYR A 171 -17.93 -0.86 3.84
N ILE A 172 -16.78 -0.29 4.24
CA ILE A 172 -16.33 -0.30 5.64
C ILE A 172 -17.35 0.41 6.54
N MET A 173 -17.88 1.57 6.12
CA MET A 173 -18.88 2.28 6.91
C MET A 173 -20.14 1.45 7.12
N ASP A 174 -20.58 0.70 6.11
CA ASP A 174 -21.76 -0.14 6.25
C ASP A 174 -21.51 -1.33 7.19
N VAL A 175 -20.40 -2.03 7.02
CA VAL A 175 -20.00 -3.15 7.90
C VAL A 175 -19.87 -2.68 9.35
N ALA A 176 -19.19 -1.55 9.58
CA ALA A 176 -19.04 -0.97 10.91
C ALA A 176 -20.41 -0.58 11.50
N ALA A 177 -21.31 -0.01 10.69
CA ALA A 177 -22.64 0.36 11.14
C ALA A 177 -23.46 -0.87 11.54
N GLN A 178 -23.43 -1.93 10.74
CA GLN A 178 -24.11 -3.20 11.02
C GLN A 178 -23.56 -3.85 12.29
N PHE A 179 -22.24 -3.92 12.43
CA PHE A 179 -21.57 -4.51 13.59
C PHE A 179 -21.91 -3.74 14.87
N THR A 180 -21.76 -2.42 14.85
CA THR A 180 -22.08 -1.54 15.98
C THR A 180 -23.56 -1.62 16.36
N ALA A 181 -24.45 -1.68 15.37
CA ALA A 181 -25.87 -1.89 15.61
C ALA A 181 -26.16 -3.26 16.25
N LYS A 182 -25.46 -4.32 15.83
CA LYS A 182 -25.58 -5.65 16.46
C LYS A 182 -25.11 -5.61 17.92
N ILE A 183 -24.00 -4.95 18.22
CA ILE A 183 -23.48 -4.79 19.58
C ILE A 183 -24.49 -4.03 20.46
N ALA A 184 -25.00 -2.89 19.98
CA ALA A 184 -25.99 -2.11 20.72
C ALA A 184 -27.24 -2.94 21.05
N ASN A 185 -27.63 -3.82 20.13
CA ASN A 185 -28.76 -4.70 20.34
C ASN A 185 -28.46 -5.87 21.29
N SER A 186 -27.24 -6.39 21.32
CA SER A 186 -26.86 -7.44 22.29
C SER A 186 -26.70 -6.87 23.70
N GLU A 187 -26.26 -5.63 23.83
CA GLU A 187 -26.15 -4.91 25.10
C GLU A 187 -27.50 -4.39 25.63
N GLY A 188 -28.51 -4.31 24.75
CA GLY A 188 -29.87 -3.92 25.12
C GLY A 188 -29.95 -2.51 25.73
N ALA A 189 -30.70 -2.36 26.82
CA ALA A 189 -30.90 -1.06 27.49
C ALA A 189 -29.62 -0.49 28.14
N SER A 190 -28.57 -1.31 28.29
CA SER A 190 -27.29 -0.89 28.88
C SER A 190 -26.34 -0.27 27.84
N SER A 191 -26.68 -0.31 26.54
CA SER A 191 -25.78 0.20 25.52
C SER A 191 -25.74 1.73 25.50
N PRO A 192 -24.55 2.36 25.55
CA PRO A 192 -24.41 3.81 25.37
C PRO A 192 -24.54 4.24 23.89
N ILE A 193 -24.49 3.29 22.96
CA ILE A 193 -24.43 3.53 21.51
C ILE A 193 -25.64 4.35 20.99
N PRO A 194 -26.91 4.06 21.37
CA PRO A 194 -28.05 4.82 20.89
C PRO A 194 -27.98 6.32 21.26
N ASP A 195 -27.50 6.64 22.45
CA ASP A 195 -27.38 8.03 22.93
C ASP A 195 -26.21 8.76 22.26
N LEU A 196 -25.08 8.09 22.08
CA LEU A 196 -23.93 8.62 21.35
C LEU A 196 -24.30 8.97 19.89
N VAL A 197 -25.02 8.07 19.23
CA VAL A 197 -25.46 8.24 17.85
C VAL A 197 -26.51 9.35 17.70
N LYS A 198 -27.32 9.60 18.73
CA LYS A 198 -28.31 10.70 18.73
C LYS A 198 -27.65 12.09 18.72
N LYS A 199 -26.48 12.23 19.33
CA LYS A 199 -25.72 13.49 19.39
C LYS A 199 -24.95 13.78 18.10
N ALA A 200 -24.59 12.76 17.34
CA ALA A 200 -23.84 12.89 16.10
C ALA A 200 -24.65 13.57 14.98
N ARG A 201 -24.01 14.47 14.23
CA ARG A 201 -24.61 15.21 13.10
C ARG A 201 -24.07 14.71 11.75
N GLY A 202 -24.91 14.73 10.72
CA GLY A 202 -24.53 14.40 9.33
C GLY A 202 -25.37 13.27 8.73
N LYS A 203 -25.84 13.44 7.49
CA LYS A 203 -26.75 12.47 6.81
C LYS A 203 -26.04 11.25 6.24
N LYS A 204 -24.76 11.38 5.87
CA LYS A 204 -23.91 10.31 5.30
C LYS A 204 -22.89 9.76 6.30
N SER A 205 -23.03 10.07 7.59
CA SER A 205 -22.09 9.62 8.62
C SER A 205 -22.37 8.17 9.04
N LEU A 206 -21.37 7.51 9.62
CA LEU A 206 -21.52 6.20 10.25
C LEU A 206 -22.69 6.18 11.25
N ALA A 207 -22.80 7.25 12.06
CA ALA A 207 -23.88 7.40 13.03
C ALA A 207 -25.28 7.40 12.38
N ALA A 208 -25.45 8.05 11.23
CA ALA A 208 -26.73 8.02 10.50
C ALA A 208 -27.10 6.59 10.04
N ARG A 209 -26.12 5.80 9.58
CA ARG A 209 -26.32 4.40 9.19
C ARG A 209 -26.66 3.53 10.39
N ILE A 210 -25.93 3.69 11.51
CA ILE A 210 -26.21 2.97 12.77
C ILE A 210 -27.65 3.27 13.23
N LYS A 211 -28.08 4.53 13.19
CA LYS A 211 -29.45 4.92 13.55
C LYS A 211 -30.50 4.27 12.66
N GLY A 212 -30.23 4.18 11.35
CA GLY A 212 -31.08 3.47 10.39
C GLY A 212 -31.23 1.99 10.76
N ASN A 213 -30.10 1.30 10.97
CA ASN A 213 -30.06 -0.11 11.31
C ASN A 213 -30.74 -0.43 12.67
N LEU A 214 -30.59 0.45 13.67
CA LEU A 214 -31.32 0.32 14.94
C LEU A 214 -32.84 0.45 14.75
N LYS A 215 -33.29 1.42 13.95
CA LYS A 215 -34.72 1.67 13.71
C LYS A 215 -35.39 0.52 12.96
N GLU A 216 -34.71 -0.06 11.97
CA GLU A 216 -35.21 -1.20 11.18
C GLU A 216 -35.43 -2.46 12.03
N LYS A 217 -34.60 -2.71 13.06
CA LYS A 217 -34.82 -3.85 13.96
C LYS A 217 -36.00 -3.63 14.90
N THR A 218 -36.18 -2.43 15.44
CA THR A 218 -37.32 -2.11 16.31
C THR A 218 -38.65 -2.30 15.59
N THR A 219 -38.73 -1.94 14.31
CA THR A 219 -39.93 -2.17 13.50
C THR A 219 -40.15 -3.65 13.18
N ARG A 220 -39.09 -4.43 12.90
CA ARG A 220 -39.18 -5.89 12.69
C ARG A 220 -39.58 -6.66 13.96
N SER A 221 -39.02 -6.29 15.12
CA SER A 221 -39.35 -6.90 16.42
C SER A 221 -40.78 -6.55 16.87
N GLY A 222 -41.21 -5.29 16.71
CA GLY A 222 -42.57 -4.85 17.04
C GLY A 222 -43.65 -5.47 16.15
N GLY A 223 -43.35 -5.73 14.86
CA GLY A 223 -44.26 -6.39 13.93
C GLY A 223 -44.52 -7.86 14.24
N ALA A 224 -43.51 -8.59 14.74
CA ALA A 224 -43.64 -10.00 15.12
C ALA A 224 -44.52 -10.20 16.37
N SER A 225 -44.45 -9.28 17.34
CA SER A 225 -45.27 -9.35 18.56
C SER A 225 -46.76 -9.05 18.29
N ARG A 226 -47.07 -8.21 17.30
CA ARG A 226 -48.46 -7.85 16.95
C ARG A 226 -49.23 -8.96 16.24
N ARG A 227 -48.54 -9.93 15.61
CA ARG A 227 -49.17 -11.07 14.92
C ARG A 227 -49.63 -12.21 15.85
N LYS A 228 -49.18 -12.26 17.11
CA LYS A 228 -49.55 -13.32 18.07
C LYS A 228 -50.81 -13.05 18.90
N LYS A 229 -51.39 -11.83 18.88
CA LYS A 229 -52.56 -11.46 19.70
C LYS A 229 -53.93 -11.60 19.01
N SER A 230 -54.01 -12.09 17.77
CA SER A 230 -55.28 -12.19 17.02
C SER A 230 -55.77 -13.62 16.74
N ALA A 231 -55.29 -14.62 17.47
CA ALA A 231 -55.79 -16.00 17.36
C ALA A 231 -56.36 -16.48 18.69
N THR A 232 -57.58 -16.05 19.03
CA THR A 232 -58.42 -16.74 20.02
C THR A 232 -59.10 -17.93 19.33
N PRO A 233 -59.10 -19.13 19.96
CA PRO A 233 -59.70 -20.31 19.36
C PRO A 233 -61.23 -20.24 19.45
N LYS A 234 -61.86 -20.55 18.32
CA LYS A 234 -63.29 -20.71 18.08
C LYS A 234 -63.86 -21.81 18.99
N ALA A 235 -64.80 -21.44 19.86
CA ALA A 235 -65.52 -22.39 20.72
C ALA A 235 -66.29 -23.41 19.85
N ALA A 236 -65.91 -24.68 19.96
CA ALA A 236 -66.67 -25.81 19.44
C ALA A 236 -67.76 -26.17 20.47
N LYS A 237 -69.00 -26.21 20.00
CA LYS A 237 -70.19 -26.55 20.77
C LYS A 237 -70.55 -28.00 20.46
N GLU A 238 -70.32 -28.91 21.39
CA GLU A 238 -70.82 -30.29 21.31
C GLU A 238 -72.28 -30.39 21.82
N PRO A 239 -73.08 -31.35 21.32
CA PRO A 239 -74.51 -31.44 21.59
C PRO A 239 -74.82 -32.20 22.89
N LYS A 240 -75.88 -31.78 23.57
CA LYS A 240 -76.46 -32.46 24.74
C LYS A 240 -77.14 -33.76 24.32
N GLN A 241 -76.80 -34.87 24.98
CA GLN A 241 -77.66 -36.04 25.13
C GLN A 241 -78.34 -35.97 26.51
N SER A 242 -79.68 -35.92 26.52
CA SER A 242 -80.63 -36.53 27.46
C SER A 242 -82.03 -36.18 26.99
#